data_AF-A0A966RH91-F1
#
_entry.id   AF-A0A966RH91-F1
#
_cell.length_a   1.000
_cell.length_b   1.000
_cell.length_c   1.000
_cell.angle_alpha   90.00
_cell.angle_beta   90.00
_cell.angle_gamma   90.00
#
_symmetry.space_group_name_H-M   'P 1'
#
loop_
_entity.id
_entity.type
_entity.pdbx_description
1 polymer ?
#
loop_
_entity_poly.entity_id
_entity_poly.type
_entity_poly.pdbx_seq_one_letter_code
_entity_poly.pdbx_strand_id
1 'polypeptide(L)'
;MKNQMLRDCFKKSKIGVVVLLLFGSLPLAAQIENYQPTAANLEARTWFQDARFGLFVHWGVYSILGDGEWVMNNQNISIEEYEKLPSFFNPIDFDAKEWVQMVKDAGMKYITITSRHHDGFSMFDSKATDYDIVDSTPYGKDVLKQLAEECRKEGIKLFFYYSLLDWNRDDYFPRGRTGKGIAGRGEGEWEDYIAFMKAQLKELLTQYGDIGGIWFDGHWDQKEWDGNTFGEVKVDWQYDEIYAMIHELQPHALIGNNHHIGVISGEDFQMFEKDLPGQNTTGWGTPADQIGSVPLEVCETINGSWGFNLQDRKHKSEKELIHYLIKAAGYGSNLLLNVGPMPNGKIQPTHVKSLKAMGDWLKTHGETIYETRKGPITPNSDFVSTQKGKTVYLHLLNPTLNRISMDYVPVKIKRVSLRSTGESIPYRNDRYGFILDVSSIQKNDIDTVIDIELR
;
A
#
# COMPACT_ATOMS: atom_id res chain seq x y z
N MET A 1 -14.68 -57.98 -46.89
CA MET A 1 -14.57 -58.52 -48.26
C MET A 1 -15.66 -57.87 -49.11
N LYS A 2 -15.28 -57.05 -50.11
CA LYS A 2 -16.13 -56.53 -51.21
C LYS A 2 -17.32 -55.62 -50.78
N ASN A 3 -17.77 -54.63 -51.52
CA ASN A 3 -17.32 -53.98 -52.74
C ASN A 3 -18.03 -52.61 -52.78
N GLN A 4 -17.28 -51.64 -53.26
CA GLN A 4 -17.71 -50.50 -54.07
C GLN A 4 -19.15 -50.46 -54.61
N MET A 5 -19.66 -49.22 -54.60
CA MET A 5 -20.14 -48.48 -55.79
C MET A 5 -21.65 -48.38 -56.10
N LEU A 6 -22.03 -47.10 -56.25
CA LEU A 6 -22.78 -46.49 -57.38
C LEU A 6 -24.29 -46.29 -57.25
N ARG A 7 -24.62 -44.99 -57.37
CA ARG A 7 -25.57 -44.37 -58.33
C ARG A 7 -27.01 -44.07 -57.89
N ASP A 8 -27.27 -42.77 -57.98
CA ASP A 8 -28.33 -42.12 -58.74
C ASP A 8 -29.76 -42.08 -58.17
N CYS A 9 -30.06 -40.90 -57.63
CA CYS A 9 -30.98 -39.89 -58.17
C CYS A 9 -32.51 -40.18 -58.27
N PHE A 10 -33.22 -39.29 -57.55
CA PHE A 10 -34.58 -38.76 -57.75
C PHE A 10 -35.80 -39.65 -57.46
N LYS A 11 -36.51 -39.33 -56.35
CA LYS A 11 -37.82 -38.64 -56.42
C LYS A 11 -38.38 -38.24 -55.04
N LYS A 12 -38.64 -36.94 -54.93
CA LYS A 12 -39.61 -36.18 -54.11
C LYS A 12 -40.47 -36.96 -53.08
N SER A 13 -40.40 -36.54 -51.82
CA SER A 13 -41.59 -36.20 -51.03
C SER A 13 -41.24 -35.32 -49.84
N LYS A 14 -42.03 -34.27 -49.60
CA LYS A 14 -41.90 -33.31 -48.50
C LYS A 14 -42.43 -33.93 -47.21
N ILE A 15 -41.59 -34.09 -46.20
CA ILE A 15 -41.99 -34.31 -44.80
C ILE A 15 -41.04 -33.49 -43.91
N GLY A 16 -41.62 -32.81 -42.92
CA GLY A 16 -41.09 -31.63 -42.25
C GLY A 16 -39.71 -31.77 -41.59
N VAL A 17 -38.90 -30.73 -41.75
CA VAL A 17 -37.70 -30.50 -40.96
C VAL A 17 -38.14 -29.98 -39.59
N VAL A 18 -38.03 -30.83 -38.58
CA VAL A 18 -37.89 -30.37 -37.20
C VAL A 18 -36.50 -29.73 -37.12
N VAL A 19 -36.45 -28.40 -37.11
CA VAL A 19 -35.23 -27.67 -36.74
C VAL A 19 -35.13 -27.80 -35.22
N LEU A 20 -34.30 -28.74 -34.75
CA LEU A 20 -33.76 -28.65 -33.40
C LEU A 20 -32.90 -27.38 -33.36
N LEU A 21 -33.45 -26.31 -32.80
CA LEU A 21 -32.67 -25.19 -32.30
C LEU A 21 -31.86 -25.70 -31.10
N LEU A 22 -30.68 -26.25 -31.38
CA LEU A 22 -29.61 -26.32 -30.40
C LEU A 22 -29.23 -24.88 -30.06
N PHE A 23 -29.91 -24.31 -29.08
CA PHE A 23 -29.38 -23.20 -28.29
C PHE A 23 -28.15 -23.73 -27.56
N GLY A 24 -27.02 -23.72 -28.25
CA GLY A 24 -25.73 -23.75 -27.58
C GLY A 24 -25.65 -22.50 -26.72
N SER A 25 -25.99 -22.64 -25.44
CA SER A 25 -25.57 -21.72 -24.41
C SER A 25 -24.04 -21.77 -24.38
N LEU A 26 -23.39 -20.88 -25.14
CA LEU A 26 -22.01 -20.53 -24.89
C LEU A 26 -21.95 -20.04 -23.44
N PRO A 27 -21.12 -20.64 -22.56
CA PRO A 27 -20.88 -20.05 -21.27
C PRO A 27 -20.23 -18.69 -21.53
N LEU A 28 -20.88 -17.62 -21.08
CA LEU A 28 -20.31 -16.28 -21.04
C LEU A 28 -19.27 -16.28 -19.90
N ALA A 29 -18.14 -16.95 -20.12
CA ALA A 29 -16.94 -16.73 -19.34
C ALA A 29 -16.34 -15.42 -19.85
N ALA A 30 -16.86 -14.29 -19.38
CA ALA A 30 -16.19 -13.02 -19.50
C ALA A 30 -15.05 -13.00 -18.47
N GLN A 31 -13.95 -13.69 -18.78
CA GLN A 31 -12.67 -13.37 -18.15
C GLN A 31 -12.28 -11.97 -18.65
N ILE A 32 -12.20 -10.99 -17.76
CA ILE A 32 -11.69 -9.66 -18.10
C ILE A 32 -10.18 -9.78 -18.29
N GLU A 33 -9.77 -10.10 -19.52
CA GLU A 33 -8.38 -9.93 -19.98
C GLU A 33 -8.05 -8.44 -20.30
N ASN A 34 -8.95 -7.48 -20.07
CA ASN A 34 -8.78 -6.11 -20.54
C ASN A 34 -9.21 -5.03 -19.53
N TYR A 35 -8.66 -5.02 -18.30
CA TYR A 35 -8.71 -3.78 -17.52
C TYR A 35 -7.93 -2.70 -18.26
N GLN A 36 -8.57 -1.58 -18.54
CA GLN A 36 -7.96 -0.40 -19.14
C GLN A 36 -8.19 0.77 -18.19
N PRO A 37 -7.14 1.28 -17.50
CA PRO A 37 -7.30 2.38 -16.58
C PRO A 37 -7.79 3.62 -17.32
N THR A 38 -8.68 4.39 -16.67
CA THR A 38 -9.15 5.66 -17.22
C THR A 38 -8.00 6.69 -17.27
N ALA A 39 -8.18 7.76 -18.05
CA ALA A 39 -7.20 8.86 -18.06
C ALA A 39 -7.00 9.47 -16.67
N ALA A 40 -8.08 9.59 -15.88
CA ALA A 40 -8.01 10.11 -14.52
C ALA A 40 -7.23 9.17 -13.58
N ASN A 41 -7.37 7.86 -13.74
CA ASN A 41 -6.57 6.87 -13.00
C ASN A 41 -5.08 6.96 -13.39
N LEU A 42 -4.75 7.07 -14.67
CA LEU A 42 -3.36 7.22 -15.12
C LEU A 42 -2.70 8.52 -14.59
N GLU A 43 -3.47 9.60 -14.52
CA GLU A 43 -3.04 10.85 -13.87
C GLU A 43 -2.80 10.64 -12.36
N ALA A 44 -3.73 9.95 -11.67
CA ALA A 44 -3.58 9.62 -10.26
C ALA A 44 -2.35 8.74 -9.99
N ARG A 45 -2.06 7.76 -10.84
CA ARG A 45 -0.84 6.93 -10.76
C ARG A 45 0.42 7.77 -10.91
N THR A 46 0.41 8.74 -11.82
CA THR A 46 1.54 9.67 -12.03
C THR A 46 1.74 10.54 -10.79
N TRP A 47 0.67 11.16 -10.28
CA TRP A 47 0.70 11.93 -9.05
C TRP A 47 1.23 11.08 -7.88
N PHE A 48 0.79 9.83 -7.77
CA PHE A 48 1.23 8.94 -6.69
C PHE A 48 2.74 8.68 -6.76
N GLN A 49 3.29 8.41 -7.95
CA GLN A 49 4.74 8.27 -8.12
C GLN A 49 5.53 9.55 -7.82
N ASP A 50 4.91 10.72 -8.00
CA ASP A 50 5.53 12.00 -7.72
C ASP A 50 5.47 12.37 -6.22
N ALA A 51 4.44 11.88 -5.52
CA ALA A 51 4.14 12.15 -4.13
C ALA A 51 5.18 11.60 -3.15
N ARG A 52 5.70 10.38 -3.43
CA ARG A 52 6.83 9.71 -2.74
C ARG A 52 6.69 9.39 -1.26
N PHE A 53 5.92 10.15 -0.49
CA PHE A 53 5.88 10.02 0.96
C PHE A 53 4.48 10.28 1.52
N GLY A 54 3.96 9.31 2.27
CA GLY A 54 2.64 9.36 2.91
C GLY A 54 2.66 8.87 4.36
N LEU A 55 1.59 9.20 5.09
CA LEU A 55 1.35 8.74 6.47
C LEU A 55 0.46 7.50 6.45
N PHE A 56 0.87 6.42 7.12
CA PHE A 56 -0.03 5.34 7.49
C PHE A 56 -0.56 5.59 8.91
N VAL A 57 -1.82 5.33 9.16
CA VAL A 57 -2.44 5.39 10.48
C VAL A 57 -3.15 4.08 10.79
N HIS A 58 -2.63 3.33 11.77
CA HIS A 58 -3.30 2.17 12.35
C HIS A 58 -3.95 2.58 13.67
N TRP A 59 -5.26 2.83 13.61
CA TRP A 59 -6.03 3.23 14.76
C TRP A 59 -7.40 2.53 14.83
N GLY A 60 -7.76 2.08 16.02
CA GLY A 60 -8.97 1.34 16.31
C GLY A 60 -9.07 0.99 17.79
N VAL A 61 -10.09 0.22 18.16
CA VAL A 61 -10.34 -0.16 19.56
C VAL A 61 -9.20 -0.99 20.18
N TYR A 62 -8.40 -1.69 19.38
CA TYR A 62 -7.15 -2.34 19.84
C TYR A 62 -6.19 -1.39 20.55
N SER A 63 -6.23 -0.08 20.25
CA SER A 63 -5.38 0.91 20.91
C SER A 63 -5.67 1.04 22.41
N ILE A 64 -6.85 0.65 22.89
CA ILE A 64 -7.17 0.61 24.32
C ILE A 64 -6.28 -0.38 25.06
N LEU A 65 -6.02 -1.53 24.46
CA LEU A 65 -5.20 -2.58 25.06
C LEU A 65 -3.70 -2.23 25.01
N GLY A 66 -3.29 -1.39 24.06
CA GLY A 66 -1.91 -0.93 23.95
C GLY A 66 -0.93 -2.08 23.71
N ASP A 67 -1.33 -3.11 22.97
CA ASP A 67 -0.51 -4.28 22.63
C ASP A 67 -0.51 -4.57 21.12
N GLY A 68 -0.67 -3.53 20.30
CA GLY A 68 -0.78 -3.65 18.85
C GLY A 68 -2.13 -4.18 18.36
N GLU A 69 -2.31 -4.11 17.06
CA GLU A 69 -3.56 -4.36 16.33
C GLU A 69 -3.91 -5.85 16.20
N TRP A 70 -2.93 -6.75 16.34
CA TRP A 70 -3.11 -8.20 16.31
C TRP A 70 -3.47 -8.82 17.67
N VAL A 71 -3.65 -8.00 18.71
CA VAL A 71 -3.85 -8.46 20.09
C VAL A 71 -5.02 -9.44 20.25
N MET A 72 -6.13 -9.24 19.52
CA MET A 72 -7.30 -10.13 19.54
C MET A 72 -6.91 -11.57 19.16
N ASN A 73 -6.18 -11.73 18.05
CA ASN A 73 -5.70 -13.01 17.59
C ASN A 73 -4.59 -13.57 18.50
N ASN A 74 -3.59 -12.75 18.84
CA ASN A 74 -2.40 -13.22 19.56
C ASN A 74 -2.72 -13.72 20.98
N GLN A 75 -3.71 -13.11 21.63
CA GLN A 75 -4.15 -13.51 22.96
C GLN A 75 -5.43 -14.37 22.95
N ASN A 76 -5.98 -14.69 21.77
CA ASN A 76 -7.25 -15.41 21.60
C ASN A 76 -8.40 -14.79 22.41
N ILE A 77 -8.49 -13.46 22.41
CA ILE A 77 -9.58 -12.75 23.10
C ILE A 77 -10.89 -13.13 22.40
N SER A 78 -11.90 -13.56 23.16
CA SER A 78 -13.20 -13.95 22.60
C SER A 78 -13.94 -12.74 22.00
N ILE A 79 -14.90 -13.01 21.12
CA ILE A 79 -15.80 -11.98 20.58
C ILE A 79 -16.44 -11.17 21.71
N GLU A 80 -17.07 -11.86 22.68
CA GLU A 80 -17.76 -11.24 23.81
C GLU A 80 -16.86 -10.31 24.64
N GLU A 81 -15.59 -10.66 24.85
CA GLU A 81 -14.66 -9.82 25.61
C GLU A 81 -14.14 -8.65 24.79
N TYR A 82 -13.87 -8.86 23.50
CA TYR A 82 -13.34 -7.83 22.62
C TYR A 82 -14.38 -6.75 22.29
N GLU A 83 -15.66 -7.13 22.13
CA GLU A 83 -16.77 -6.21 21.89
C GLU A 83 -17.10 -5.28 23.08
N LYS A 84 -16.42 -5.45 24.22
CA LYS A 84 -16.47 -4.48 25.32
C LYS A 84 -15.59 -3.26 25.06
N LEU A 85 -14.55 -3.38 24.23
CA LEU A 85 -13.59 -2.30 23.98
C LEU A 85 -14.22 -1.00 23.45
N PRO A 86 -15.17 -1.01 22.48
CA PRO A 86 -15.85 0.19 22.03
C PRO A 86 -16.42 1.07 23.16
N SER A 87 -16.93 0.47 24.24
CA SER A 87 -17.48 1.21 25.40
C SER A 87 -16.42 2.04 26.17
N PHE A 88 -15.14 1.69 26.04
CA PHE A 88 -14.00 2.43 26.62
C PHE A 88 -13.33 3.37 25.61
N PHE A 89 -13.72 3.32 24.33
CA PHE A 89 -13.08 4.09 23.27
C PHE A 89 -13.71 5.47 23.15
N ASN A 90 -13.04 6.49 23.68
CA ASN A 90 -13.53 7.86 23.63
C ASN A 90 -12.41 8.83 23.24
N PRO A 91 -12.12 9.00 21.93
CA PRO A 91 -11.02 9.83 21.48
C PRO A 91 -11.28 11.34 21.54
N ILE A 92 -11.45 11.84 22.77
CA ILE A 92 -11.74 13.25 23.07
C ILE A 92 -10.65 14.22 22.63
N ASP A 93 -9.42 13.74 22.41
CA ASP A 93 -8.29 14.54 21.96
C ASP A 93 -7.99 14.36 20.44
N PHE A 94 -8.83 13.64 19.70
CA PHE A 94 -8.70 13.58 18.24
C PHE A 94 -8.96 14.95 17.61
N ASP A 95 -8.02 15.41 16.80
CA ASP A 95 -8.15 16.62 16.00
C ASP A 95 -7.60 16.38 14.59
N ALA A 96 -8.50 16.33 13.60
CA ALA A 96 -8.14 16.14 12.19
C ALA A 96 -7.20 17.25 11.68
N LYS A 97 -7.35 18.49 12.16
CA LYS A 97 -6.49 19.61 11.77
C LYS A 97 -5.07 19.44 12.31
N GLU A 98 -4.93 18.97 13.56
CA GLU A 98 -3.61 18.67 14.12
C GLU A 98 -2.90 17.58 13.30
N TRP A 99 -3.62 16.50 12.96
CA TRP A 99 -3.08 15.40 12.17
C TRP A 99 -2.66 15.85 10.76
N VAL A 100 -3.52 16.57 10.05
CA VAL A 100 -3.25 17.06 8.70
C VAL A 100 -2.12 18.10 8.70
N GLN A 101 -2.03 18.97 9.72
CA GLN A 101 -0.91 19.89 9.85
C GLN A 101 0.41 19.15 10.08
N MET A 102 0.44 18.13 10.94
CA MET A 102 1.62 17.30 11.16
C MET A 102 2.08 16.62 9.86
N VAL A 103 1.14 16.09 9.06
CA VAL A 103 1.43 15.49 7.74
C VAL A 103 2.11 16.50 6.81
N LYS A 104 1.58 17.73 6.73
CA LYS A 104 2.17 18.81 5.93
C LYS A 104 3.55 19.20 6.42
N ASP A 105 3.73 19.33 7.73
CA ASP A 105 5.01 19.69 8.35
C ASP A 105 6.08 18.62 8.12
N ALA A 106 5.68 17.34 8.06
CA ALA A 106 6.53 16.21 7.70
C ALA A 106 6.86 16.13 6.20
N GLY A 107 6.22 16.94 5.36
CA GLY A 107 6.36 16.92 3.90
C GLY A 107 5.56 15.82 3.20
N MET A 108 4.74 15.05 3.92
CA MET A 108 3.91 13.99 3.34
C MET A 108 2.80 14.57 2.46
N LYS A 109 2.38 13.80 1.45
CA LYS A 109 1.40 14.23 0.45
C LYS A 109 0.03 13.54 0.57
N TYR A 110 -0.03 12.46 1.33
CA TYR A 110 -1.23 11.67 1.50
C TYR A 110 -1.26 10.96 2.86
N ILE A 111 -2.46 10.55 3.25
CA ILE A 111 -2.73 9.75 4.45
C ILE A 111 -3.46 8.48 4.00
N THR A 112 -3.05 7.33 4.52
CA THR A 112 -3.78 6.08 4.48
C THR A 112 -4.18 5.72 5.91
N ILE A 113 -5.47 5.57 6.19
CA ILE A 113 -5.98 5.29 7.54
C ILE A 113 -6.84 4.02 7.56
N THR A 114 -6.70 3.22 8.61
CA THR A 114 -7.54 2.04 8.86
C THR A 114 -9.00 2.46 9.01
N SER A 115 -9.80 2.27 7.95
CA SER A 115 -11.26 2.39 8.02
C SER A 115 -11.89 1.20 8.73
N ARG A 116 -11.28 0.02 8.57
CA ARG A 116 -11.59 -1.23 9.25
C ARG A 116 -10.33 -2.09 9.27
N HIS A 117 -9.97 -2.66 10.42
CA HIS A 117 -8.86 -3.60 10.55
C HIS A 117 -9.37 -5.04 10.75
N HIS A 118 -8.47 -6.02 10.92
CA HIS A 118 -8.81 -7.43 11.06
C HIS A 118 -9.79 -7.75 12.21
N ASP A 119 -9.84 -6.91 13.25
CA ASP A 119 -10.76 -7.07 14.38
C ASP A 119 -12.21 -6.74 14.04
N GLY A 120 -12.48 -6.27 12.82
CA GLY A 120 -13.81 -6.01 12.31
C GLY A 120 -14.45 -4.72 12.84
N PHE A 121 -13.73 -3.87 13.57
CA PHE A 121 -14.29 -2.61 14.05
C PHE A 121 -14.21 -1.52 12.97
N SER A 122 -15.35 -0.90 12.62
CA SER A 122 -15.39 0.18 11.64
C SER A 122 -15.12 1.54 12.28
N MET A 123 -14.17 2.29 11.74
CA MET A 123 -13.78 3.63 12.21
C MET A 123 -14.62 4.76 11.59
N PHE A 124 -15.79 4.44 11.03
CA PHE A 124 -16.67 5.35 10.29
C PHE A 124 -18.14 4.99 10.53
N ASP A 125 -19.09 5.90 10.25
CA ASP A 125 -20.53 5.65 10.39
C ASP A 125 -21.01 4.69 9.28
N SER A 126 -21.19 3.41 9.62
CA SER A 126 -21.47 2.34 8.68
C SER A 126 -22.92 1.86 8.82
N LYS A 127 -23.72 1.91 7.75
CA LYS A 127 -25.08 1.33 7.76
C LYS A 127 -25.11 -0.19 7.61
N ALA A 128 -23.96 -0.81 7.37
CA ALA A 128 -23.83 -2.26 7.25
C ALA A 128 -23.63 -2.98 8.60
N THR A 129 -23.29 -2.26 9.68
CA THR A 129 -23.06 -2.83 11.02
C THR A 129 -23.08 -1.73 12.08
N ASP A 130 -23.63 -2.03 13.26
CA ASP A 130 -23.58 -1.14 14.42
C ASP A 130 -22.22 -1.22 15.16
N TYR A 131 -21.36 -2.20 14.81
CA TYR A 131 -20.02 -2.37 15.38
C TYR A 131 -19.02 -1.37 14.77
N ASP A 132 -19.28 -0.10 15.04
CA ASP A 132 -18.53 1.04 14.53
C ASP A 132 -18.32 2.15 15.56
N ILE A 133 -17.51 3.16 15.19
CA ILE A 133 -17.15 4.27 16.08
C ILE A 133 -18.33 5.15 16.49
N VAL A 134 -19.37 5.26 15.68
CA VAL A 134 -20.50 6.16 15.95
C VAL A 134 -21.52 5.49 16.85
N ASP A 135 -21.86 4.24 16.55
CA ASP A 135 -22.95 3.53 17.22
C ASP A 135 -22.47 2.75 18.46
N SER A 136 -21.25 2.23 18.46
CA SER A 136 -20.73 1.38 19.55
C SER A 136 -19.86 2.10 20.59
N THR A 137 -19.59 3.40 20.44
CA THR A 137 -18.67 4.13 21.34
C THR A 137 -19.30 5.37 21.98
N PRO A 138 -18.84 5.80 23.17
CA PRO A 138 -19.27 7.07 23.77
C PRO A 138 -18.83 8.31 22.96
N TYR A 139 -17.97 8.17 21.95
CA TYR A 139 -17.52 9.30 21.14
C TYR A 139 -18.60 9.79 20.18
N GLY A 140 -19.35 8.86 19.56
CA GLY A 140 -20.54 9.14 18.76
C GLY A 140 -20.31 10.03 17.53
N LYS A 141 -19.08 10.06 17.00
CA LYS A 141 -18.72 10.91 15.85
C LYS A 141 -17.85 10.15 14.85
N ASP A 142 -18.12 10.40 13.58
CA ASP A 142 -17.36 9.85 12.47
C ASP A 142 -16.00 10.58 12.34
N VAL A 143 -14.91 9.86 12.63
CA VAL A 143 -13.55 10.41 12.55
C VAL A 143 -13.02 10.43 11.11
N LEU A 144 -13.44 9.50 10.25
CA LEU A 144 -13.00 9.48 8.85
C LEU A 144 -13.63 10.65 8.09
N LYS A 145 -14.87 11.02 8.39
CA LYS A 145 -15.51 12.20 7.80
C LYS A 145 -14.80 13.50 8.18
N GLN A 146 -14.48 13.67 9.47
CA GLN A 146 -13.69 14.82 9.95
C GLN A 146 -12.32 14.89 9.27
N LEU A 147 -11.64 13.75 9.12
CA LEU A 147 -10.35 13.69 8.45
C LEU A 147 -10.46 13.97 6.94
N ALA A 148 -11.47 13.41 6.26
CA ALA A 148 -11.71 13.64 4.84
C ALA A 148 -12.00 15.11 4.51
N GLU A 149 -12.79 15.78 5.35
CA GLU A 149 -13.09 17.20 5.21
C GLU A 149 -11.84 18.07 5.36
N GLU A 150 -11.00 17.80 6.36
CA GLU A 150 -9.77 18.57 6.58
C GLU A 150 -8.69 18.26 5.53
N CYS A 151 -8.54 17.00 5.12
CA CYS A 151 -7.67 16.60 4.00
C CYS A 151 -8.03 17.36 2.72
N ARG A 152 -9.33 17.44 2.39
CA ARG A 152 -9.80 18.21 1.22
C ARG A 152 -9.49 19.69 1.35
N LYS A 153 -9.69 20.27 2.53
CA LYS A 153 -9.41 21.69 2.80
C LYS A 153 -7.93 22.03 2.64
N GLU A 154 -7.05 21.12 3.04
CA GLU A 154 -5.60 21.37 3.09
C GLU A 154 -4.83 20.76 1.91
N GLY A 155 -5.51 20.11 0.96
CA GLY A 155 -4.92 19.55 -0.25
C GLY A 155 -4.12 18.26 -0.03
N ILE A 156 -4.46 17.48 1.00
CA ILE A 156 -3.88 16.16 1.28
C ILE A 156 -4.80 15.08 0.70
N LYS A 157 -4.25 14.12 -0.05
CA LYS A 157 -5.04 12.98 -0.54
C LYS A 157 -5.28 11.98 0.60
N LEU A 158 -6.51 11.50 0.72
CA LEU A 158 -6.89 10.52 1.74
C LEU A 158 -7.19 9.17 1.09
N PHE A 159 -6.56 8.12 1.59
CA PHE A 159 -6.79 6.72 1.23
C PHE A 159 -7.41 6.01 2.42
N PHE A 160 -8.28 5.05 2.14
CA PHE A 160 -8.81 4.17 3.18
C PHE A 160 -8.15 2.82 3.09
N TYR A 161 -7.51 2.41 4.18
CA TYR A 161 -7.17 1.02 4.40
C TYR A 161 -8.45 0.26 4.74
N TYR A 162 -8.64 -0.89 4.11
CA TYR A 162 -9.77 -1.77 4.36
C TYR A 162 -9.27 -3.21 4.49
N SER A 163 -9.51 -3.83 5.64
CA SER A 163 -9.19 -5.24 5.79
C SER A 163 -10.22 -6.14 5.11
N LEU A 164 -9.73 -6.99 4.23
CA LEU A 164 -10.42 -8.14 3.66
C LEU A 164 -10.60 -9.26 4.69
N LEU A 165 -9.75 -9.34 5.71
CA LEU A 165 -9.83 -10.29 6.81
C LEU A 165 -10.79 -9.77 7.88
N ASP A 166 -11.65 -10.65 8.39
CA ASP A 166 -12.55 -10.34 9.51
C ASP A 166 -12.51 -11.43 10.60
N TRP A 167 -12.12 -11.04 11.81
CA TRP A 167 -12.11 -11.90 12.99
C TRP A 167 -13.41 -11.85 13.80
N ASN A 168 -14.27 -10.85 13.56
CA ASN A 168 -15.52 -10.66 14.28
C ASN A 168 -16.69 -11.41 13.62
N ARG A 169 -16.78 -11.36 12.29
CA ARG A 169 -17.93 -11.91 11.58
C ARG A 169 -17.88 -13.43 11.39
N ASP A 170 -19.08 -14.02 11.44
CA ASP A 170 -19.30 -15.46 11.23
C ASP A 170 -19.34 -15.85 9.75
N ASP A 171 -19.74 -14.91 8.88
CA ASP A 171 -19.80 -15.09 7.42
C ASP A 171 -18.44 -15.00 6.72
N TYR A 172 -17.38 -14.57 7.42
CA TYR A 172 -16.00 -14.80 7.00
C TYR A 172 -15.64 -16.28 7.16
N PHE A 173 -16.26 -17.11 6.33
CA PHE A 173 -16.22 -18.56 6.38
C PHE A 173 -16.10 -19.16 4.96
N PRO A 174 -15.29 -20.22 4.73
CA PRO A 174 -14.46 -20.93 5.71
C PRO A 174 -13.42 -20.01 6.34
N ARG A 175 -13.09 -20.25 7.62
CA ARG A 175 -12.09 -19.44 8.33
C ARG A 175 -10.73 -19.59 7.65
N GLY A 176 -10.00 -18.49 7.55
CA GLY A 176 -8.63 -18.50 7.05
C GLY A 176 -7.62 -19.03 8.07
N ARG A 177 -6.39 -18.52 8.02
CA ARG A 177 -5.26 -19.02 8.81
C ARG A 177 -5.24 -18.47 10.23
N THR A 178 -5.77 -17.28 10.43
CA THR A 178 -5.77 -16.53 11.69
C THR A 178 -7.13 -16.55 12.38
N GLY A 179 -7.21 -16.03 13.60
CA GLY A 179 -8.46 -15.93 14.37
C GLY A 179 -9.08 -17.27 14.74
N LYS A 180 -8.32 -18.38 14.71
CA LYS A 180 -8.82 -19.74 14.97
C LYS A 180 -9.10 -20.04 16.44
N GLY A 181 -8.36 -19.39 17.35
CA GLY A 181 -8.54 -19.55 18.79
C GLY A 181 -9.51 -18.57 19.42
N ILE A 182 -10.04 -17.61 18.64
CA ILE A 182 -11.05 -16.65 19.10
C ILE A 182 -12.35 -17.40 19.39
N ALA A 183 -12.71 -17.48 20.68
CA ALA A 183 -13.96 -18.09 21.10
C ALA A 183 -15.16 -17.19 20.75
N GLY A 184 -16.31 -17.82 20.49
CA GLY A 184 -17.55 -17.12 20.14
C GLY A 184 -17.81 -16.96 18.63
N ARG A 185 -16.87 -17.38 17.77
CA ARG A 185 -17.07 -17.41 16.32
C ARG A 185 -17.96 -18.58 15.89
N GLY A 186 -18.95 -18.29 15.07
CA GLY A 186 -19.80 -19.22 14.33
C GLY A 186 -19.31 -19.52 12.92
N GLU A 187 -20.24 -19.92 12.07
CA GLU A 187 -20.07 -20.20 10.64
C GLU A 187 -21.20 -19.49 9.88
N GLY A 188 -20.91 -19.05 8.66
CA GLY A 188 -21.86 -18.38 7.77
C GLY A 188 -21.47 -18.59 6.30
N GLU A 189 -22.09 -17.82 5.41
CA GLU A 189 -21.88 -17.95 3.97
C GLU A 189 -20.92 -16.86 3.46
N TRP A 190 -19.91 -17.26 2.69
CA TRP A 190 -18.88 -16.33 2.17
C TRP A 190 -19.48 -15.17 1.38
N GLU A 191 -20.55 -15.44 0.63
CA GLU A 191 -21.26 -14.46 -0.19
C GLU A 191 -21.87 -13.33 0.64
N ASP A 192 -22.31 -13.61 1.88
CA ASP A 192 -22.84 -12.59 2.79
C ASP A 192 -21.71 -11.65 3.24
N TYR A 193 -20.51 -12.18 3.49
CA TYR A 193 -19.33 -11.37 3.79
C TYR A 193 -18.92 -10.49 2.60
N ILE A 194 -18.91 -11.04 1.38
CA ILE A 194 -18.63 -10.25 0.17
C ILE A 194 -19.67 -9.14 -0.03
N ALA A 195 -20.97 -9.43 0.20
CA ALA A 195 -22.03 -8.43 0.10
C ALA A 195 -21.86 -7.32 1.15
N PHE A 196 -21.52 -7.69 2.39
CA PHE A 196 -21.19 -6.75 3.46
C PHE A 196 -20.01 -5.85 3.10
N MET A 197 -18.91 -6.42 2.61
CA MET A 197 -17.73 -5.67 2.19
C MET A 197 -18.04 -4.71 1.04
N LYS A 198 -18.76 -5.15 0.00
CA LYS A 198 -19.18 -4.27 -1.11
C LYS A 198 -20.05 -3.11 -0.61
N ALA A 199 -20.92 -3.35 0.37
CA ALA A 199 -21.72 -2.29 0.99
C ALA A 199 -20.83 -1.25 1.68
N GLN A 200 -19.90 -1.68 2.55
CA GLN A 200 -19.00 -0.75 3.24
C GLN A 200 -18.06 0.01 2.29
N LEU A 201 -17.52 -0.66 1.28
CA LEU A 201 -16.69 -0.01 0.25
C LEU A 201 -17.49 1.07 -0.49
N LYS A 202 -18.76 0.80 -0.83
CA LYS A 202 -19.64 1.79 -1.45
C LYS A 202 -19.87 2.99 -0.52
N GLU A 203 -20.01 2.79 0.80
CA GLU A 203 -20.11 3.89 1.76
C GLU A 203 -18.84 4.75 1.77
N LEU A 204 -17.66 4.12 1.87
CA LEU A 204 -16.36 4.78 1.83
C LEU A 204 -16.14 5.59 0.55
N LEU A 205 -16.62 5.08 -0.59
CA LEU A 205 -16.47 5.71 -1.91
C LEU A 205 -17.50 6.81 -2.19
N THR A 206 -18.60 6.90 -1.44
CA THR A 206 -19.70 7.83 -1.76
C THR A 206 -19.98 8.87 -0.67
N GLN A 207 -19.58 8.63 0.57
CA GLN A 207 -19.92 9.51 1.70
C GLN A 207 -18.79 10.46 2.15
N TYR A 208 -17.56 10.22 1.68
CA TYR A 208 -16.36 10.96 2.12
C TYR A 208 -15.78 11.89 1.04
N GLY A 209 -16.51 12.08 -0.06
CA GLY A 209 -16.07 12.83 -1.24
C GLY A 209 -14.96 12.12 -2.01
N ASP A 210 -14.20 12.86 -2.82
CA ASP A 210 -13.10 12.28 -3.60
C ASP A 210 -12.00 11.73 -2.69
N ILE A 211 -11.68 10.44 -2.85
CA ILE A 211 -10.60 9.77 -2.11
C ILE A 211 -9.46 9.41 -3.07
N GLY A 212 -8.25 9.29 -2.54
CA GLY A 212 -7.07 8.87 -3.30
C GLY A 212 -7.13 7.40 -3.73
N GLY A 213 -7.78 6.54 -2.94
CA GLY A 213 -7.82 5.11 -3.23
C GLY A 213 -8.19 4.22 -2.03
N ILE A 214 -8.20 2.92 -2.30
CA ILE A 214 -8.41 1.85 -1.31
C ILE A 214 -7.14 1.01 -1.20
N TRP A 215 -6.69 0.82 0.04
CA TRP A 215 -5.53 0.00 0.41
C TRP A 215 -6.03 -1.27 1.09
N PHE A 216 -6.10 -2.38 0.36
CA PHE A 216 -6.60 -3.66 0.86
C PHE A 216 -5.53 -4.46 1.59
N ASP A 217 -5.97 -5.28 2.56
CA ASP A 217 -5.11 -6.19 3.30
C ASP A 217 -5.84 -7.44 3.78
N GLY A 218 -5.13 -8.55 3.96
CA GLY A 218 -5.69 -9.78 4.54
C GLY A 218 -6.02 -10.88 3.53
N HIS A 219 -5.79 -10.66 2.24
CA HIS A 219 -5.94 -11.70 1.20
C HIS A 219 -5.20 -13.00 1.56
N TRP A 220 -3.99 -12.85 2.11
CA TRP A 220 -3.09 -13.95 2.48
C TRP A 220 -3.66 -14.88 3.56
N ASP A 221 -4.71 -14.45 4.28
CA ASP A 221 -5.35 -15.26 5.32
C ASP A 221 -6.16 -16.42 4.73
N GLN A 222 -6.74 -16.22 3.55
CA GLN A 222 -7.50 -17.23 2.82
C GLN A 222 -6.65 -18.08 1.86
N LYS A 223 -5.33 -17.99 1.94
CA LYS A 223 -4.45 -18.89 1.21
C LYS A 223 -4.17 -20.13 2.04
N GLU A 224 -4.09 -21.28 1.39
CA GLU A 224 -3.51 -22.47 2.02
C GLU A 224 -2.06 -22.20 2.44
N TRP A 225 -1.61 -22.84 3.50
CA TRP A 225 -0.21 -22.73 3.96
C TRP A 225 0.29 -24.09 4.42
N ASP A 226 1.37 -24.55 3.78
CA ASP A 226 2.02 -25.83 4.08
C ASP A 226 3.12 -25.71 5.15
N GLY A 227 3.32 -24.52 5.73
CA GLY A 227 4.40 -24.21 6.67
C GLY A 227 5.60 -23.49 6.03
N ASN A 228 5.70 -23.46 4.69
CA ASN A 228 6.79 -22.83 3.95
C ASN A 228 6.32 -21.87 2.85
N THR A 229 5.23 -22.19 2.14
CA THR A 229 4.73 -21.45 0.97
C THR A 229 3.21 -21.27 0.99
N PHE A 230 2.73 -20.17 0.40
CA PHE A 230 1.30 -19.95 0.21
C PHE A 230 0.79 -20.74 -0.99
N GLY A 231 -0.26 -21.53 -0.76
CA GLY A 231 -0.96 -22.31 -1.77
C GLY A 231 -2.14 -21.56 -2.40
N GLU A 232 -3.14 -22.32 -2.86
CA GLU A 232 -4.35 -21.81 -3.51
C GLU A 232 -5.21 -20.97 -2.55
N VAL A 233 -5.97 -20.04 -3.11
CA VAL A 233 -6.97 -19.26 -2.36
C VAL A 233 -8.19 -20.15 -2.14
N LYS A 234 -8.72 -20.16 -0.92
CA LYS A 234 -9.86 -21.00 -0.50
C LYS A 234 -11.23 -20.51 -0.98
N VAL A 235 -11.30 -19.23 -1.32
CA VAL A 235 -12.53 -18.49 -1.54
C VAL A 235 -12.39 -17.62 -2.79
N ASP A 236 -13.52 -17.26 -3.40
CA ASP A 236 -13.54 -16.26 -4.46
C ASP A 236 -13.73 -14.86 -3.86
N TRP A 237 -12.70 -14.02 -3.96
CA TRP A 237 -12.76 -12.64 -3.49
C TRP A 237 -13.64 -11.74 -4.36
N GLN A 238 -14.02 -12.16 -5.58
CA GLN A 238 -14.78 -11.36 -6.54
C GLN A 238 -14.12 -9.99 -6.83
N TYR A 239 -12.79 -9.99 -6.98
CA TYR A 239 -12.01 -8.78 -7.23
C TYR A 239 -12.40 -8.08 -8.53
N ASP A 240 -12.81 -8.81 -9.55
CA ASP A 240 -13.33 -8.25 -10.80
C ASP A 240 -14.53 -7.34 -10.54
N GLU A 241 -15.50 -7.79 -9.73
CA GLU A 241 -16.66 -6.98 -9.36
C GLU A 241 -16.30 -5.82 -8.42
N ILE A 242 -15.47 -6.07 -7.41
CA ILE A 242 -15.09 -5.07 -6.41
C ILE A 242 -14.27 -3.94 -7.06
N TYR A 243 -13.25 -4.30 -7.85
CA TYR A 243 -12.38 -3.32 -8.50
C TYR A 243 -13.15 -2.54 -9.56
N ALA A 244 -14.02 -3.19 -10.35
CA ALA A 244 -14.91 -2.50 -11.29
C ALA A 244 -15.84 -1.51 -10.58
N MET A 245 -16.45 -1.90 -9.44
CA MET A 245 -17.30 -1.00 -8.65
C MET A 245 -16.52 0.21 -8.12
N ILE A 246 -15.29 0.01 -7.61
CA ILE A 246 -14.44 1.10 -7.14
C ILE A 246 -14.17 2.11 -8.26
N HIS A 247 -13.75 1.64 -9.44
CA HIS A 247 -13.47 2.51 -10.58
C HIS A 247 -14.73 3.10 -11.24
N GLU A 248 -15.89 2.46 -11.12
CA GLU A 248 -17.17 3.05 -11.54
C GLU A 248 -17.55 4.23 -10.64
N LEU A 249 -17.47 4.04 -9.32
CA LEU A 249 -17.84 5.06 -8.34
C LEU A 249 -16.83 6.22 -8.31
N GLN A 250 -15.53 5.91 -8.36
CA GLN A 250 -14.45 6.89 -8.38
C GLN A 250 -13.39 6.50 -9.44
N PRO A 251 -13.53 6.97 -10.70
CA PRO A 251 -12.65 6.61 -11.81
C PRO A 251 -11.17 6.95 -11.66
N HIS A 252 -10.81 7.75 -10.66
CA HIS A 252 -9.45 8.18 -10.35
C HIS A 252 -8.85 7.45 -9.14
N ALA A 253 -9.67 6.73 -8.35
CA ALA A 253 -9.23 6.05 -7.15
C ALA A 253 -8.22 4.96 -7.50
N LEU A 254 -7.14 4.91 -6.72
CA LEU A 254 -6.10 3.89 -6.86
C LEU A 254 -6.42 2.69 -5.97
N ILE A 255 -6.24 1.49 -6.51
CA ILE A 255 -6.39 0.23 -5.78
C ILE A 255 -5.02 -0.40 -5.56
N GLY A 256 -4.73 -0.78 -4.33
CA GLY A 256 -3.60 -1.65 -3.99
C GLY A 256 -4.06 -2.71 -3.01
N ASN A 257 -3.49 -3.91 -3.12
CA ASN A 257 -3.80 -5.04 -2.24
C ASN A 257 -2.53 -5.68 -1.68
N ASN A 258 -2.38 -5.68 -0.35
CA ASN A 258 -1.24 -6.27 0.35
C ASN A 258 -1.39 -7.79 0.43
N HIS A 259 -1.23 -8.46 -0.71
CA HIS A 259 -1.40 -9.90 -0.85
C HIS A 259 -0.08 -10.67 -1.02
N HIS A 260 1.06 -9.98 -1.06
CA HIS A 260 2.42 -10.51 -1.24
C HIS A 260 2.71 -11.27 -2.55
N ILE A 261 1.75 -11.38 -3.47
CA ILE A 261 1.95 -11.88 -4.83
C ILE A 261 2.14 -10.73 -5.84
N GLY A 262 2.39 -11.08 -7.11
CA GLY A 262 2.37 -10.12 -8.23
C GLY A 262 1.00 -9.46 -8.42
N VAL A 263 0.98 -8.38 -9.20
CA VAL A 263 -0.20 -7.51 -9.42
C VAL A 263 -1.38 -8.28 -10.01
N ILE A 264 -2.57 -8.11 -9.43
CA ILE A 264 -3.83 -8.59 -9.97
C ILE A 264 -4.43 -7.52 -10.90
N SER A 265 -5.01 -7.93 -12.03
CA SER A 265 -5.67 -7.02 -12.98
C SER A 265 -6.72 -6.15 -12.27
N GLY A 266 -6.65 -4.83 -12.48
CA GLY A 266 -7.46 -3.84 -11.77
C GLY A 266 -6.70 -3.08 -10.67
N GLU A 267 -5.54 -3.58 -10.25
CA GLU A 267 -4.69 -2.85 -9.30
C GLU A 267 -3.90 -1.72 -9.99
N ASP A 268 -3.69 -0.66 -9.22
CA ASP A 268 -3.10 0.60 -9.66
C ASP A 268 -1.75 0.90 -9.01
N PHE A 269 -1.41 0.20 -7.93
CA PHE A 269 -0.08 0.19 -7.32
C PHE A 269 0.20 -1.13 -6.61
N GLN A 270 1.48 -1.48 -6.46
CA GLN A 270 1.94 -2.70 -5.80
C GLN A 270 2.59 -2.35 -4.45
N MET A 271 2.26 -3.12 -3.42
CA MET A 271 2.75 -2.88 -2.06
C MET A 271 3.85 -3.84 -1.63
N PHE A 272 4.69 -3.35 -0.73
CA PHE A 272 5.72 -4.09 -0.04
C PHE A 272 5.66 -3.74 1.44
N GLU A 273 5.78 -4.74 2.32
CA GLU A 273 5.66 -4.53 3.76
C GLU A 273 7.00 -4.76 4.46
N LYS A 274 7.52 -3.72 5.12
CA LYS A 274 8.78 -3.71 5.88
C LYS A 274 10.03 -4.10 5.09
N ASP A 275 9.89 -4.22 3.78
CA ASP A 275 10.95 -4.68 2.90
C ASP A 275 10.91 -3.91 1.59
N LEU A 276 12.08 -3.48 1.12
CA LEU A 276 12.18 -2.68 -0.09
C LEU A 276 11.90 -3.57 -1.32
N PRO A 277 11.34 -3.00 -2.41
CA PRO A 277 10.95 -3.79 -3.58
C PRO A 277 12.06 -4.72 -4.08
N GLY A 278 11.75 -6.02 -4.11
CA GLY A 278 12.60 -7.07 -4.67
C GLY A 278 13.71 -7.60 -3.76
N GLN A 279 13.78 -7.18 -2.49
CA GLN A 279 14.76 -7.73 -1.55
C GLN A 279 14.32 -9.07 -0.93
N ASN A 280 13.03 -9.23 -0.65
CA ASN A 280 12.43 -10.37 0.06
C ASN A 280 13.21 -10.78 1.34
N THR A 281 13.65 -9.83 2.15
CA THR A 281 14.41 -10.10 3.39
C THR A 281 13.55 -10.70 4.50
N THR A 282 12.24 -10.47 4.46
CA THR A 282 11.29 -11.01 5.42
C THR A 282 10.94 -12.48 5.15
N GLY A 283 11.12 -12.95 3.90
CA GLY A 283 10.77 -14.30 3.46
C GLY A 283 9.33 -14.44 2.95
N TRP A 284 8.52 -13.39 3.06
CA TRP A 284 7.17 -13.29 2.51
C TRP A 284 6.96 -12.06 1.63
N GLY A 285 8.01 -11.34 1.29
CA GLY A 285 7.95 -10.24 0.31
C GLY A 285 7.77 -10.76 -1.11
N THR A 286 7.17 -9.94 -1.97
CA THR A 286 6.98 -10.30 -3.38
C THR A 286 8.33 -10.48 -4.08
N PRO A 287 8.56 -11.62 -4.77
CA PRO A 287 9.79 -11.87 -5.52
C PRO A 287 10.09 -10.80 -6.58
N ALA A 288 11.37 -10.56 -6.86
CA ALA A 288 11.81 -9.50 -7.78
C ALA A 288 11.29 -9.68 -9.23
N ASP A 289 11.08 -10.91 -9.67
CA ASP A 289 10.52 -11.26 -10.98
C ASP A 289 8.99 -11.11 -11.05
N GLN A 290 8.32 -10.84 -9.92
CA GLN A 290 6.88 -10.57 -9.82
C GLN A 290 6.56 -9.09 -9.58
N ILE A 291 7.57 -8.21 -9.62
CA ILE A 291 7.36 -6.76 -9.55
C ILE A 291 6.73 -6.30 -10.86
N GLY A 292 5.54 -5.71 -10.75
CA GLY A 292 4.77 -5.21 -11.89
C GLY A 292 5.28 -3.86 -12.41
N SER A 293 4.55 -3.33 -13.41
CA SER A 293 4.83 -2.02 -14.03
C SER A 293 4.03 -0.86 -13.42
N VAL A 294 3.17 -1.16 -12.45
CA VAL A 294 2.40 -0.15 -11.70
C VAL A 294 3.31 0.60 -10.71
N PRO A 295 2.91 1.80 -10.25
CA PRO A 295 3.55 2.45 -9.11
C PRO A 295 3.80 1.50 -7.92
N LEU A 296 4.87 1.74 -7.16
CA LEU A 296 5.25 0.91 -6.02
C LEU A 296 5.14 1.71 -4.73
N GLU A 297 4.72 1.06 -3.64
CA GLU A 297 4.72 1.63 -2.29
C GLU A 297 5.29 0.62 -1.30
N VAL A 298 6.19 1.06 -0.43
CA VAL A 298 6.63 0.28 0.72
C VAL A 298 6.04 0.90 1.98
N CYS A 299 5.40 0.09 2.82
CA CYS A 299 4.96 0.51 4.13
C CYS A 299 5.98 0.09 5.21
N GLU A 300 6.22 0.97 6.18
CA GLU A 300 7.16 0.74 7.28
C GLU A 300 6.68 1.42 8.56
N THR A 301 7.12 0.93 9.72
CA THR A 301 6.75 1.48 11.04
C THR A 301 7.82 2.40 11.59
N ILE A 302 7.45 3.45 12.35
CA ILE A 302 8.45 4.25 13.09
C ILE A 302 9.11 3.41 14.19
N ASN A 303 8.33 2.57 14.86
CA ASN A 303 8.75 1.63 15.88
C ASN A 303 8.62 0.18 15.36
N GLY A 304 8.43 -0.81 16.23
CA GLY A 304 8.22 -2.21 15.87
C GLY A 304 6.77 -2.61 15.60
N SER A 305 5.79 -1.77 15.93
CA SER A 305 4.35 -2.08 15.84
C SER A 305 3.60 -1.14 14.88
N TRP A 306 2.52 -1.63 14.27
CA TRP A 306 1.62 -0.81 13.47
C TRP A 306 0.66 -0.02 14.37
N GLY A 307 -0.16 -0.73 15.15
CA GLY A 307 -1.02 -0.16 16.18
C GLY A 307 -0.26 0.30 17.42
N PHE A 308 -0.93 1.09 18.27
CA PHE A 308 -0.35 1.56 19.53
C PHE A 308 0.07 0.38 20.43
N ASN A 309 1.34 0.41 20.86
CA ASN A 309 1.91 -0.59 21.75
C ASN A 309 2.69 0.08 22.89
N LEU A 310 2.27 -0.17 24.14
CA LEU A 310 2.84 0.42 25.36
C LEU A 310 4.24 -0.11 25.69
N GLN A 311 4.61 -1.29 25.21
CA GLN A 311 5.89 -1.95 25.51
C GLN A 311 6.91 -1.84 24.37
N ASP A 312 6.50 -1.34 23.20
CA ASP A 312 7.42 -1.19 22.09
C ASP A 312 8.45 -0.07 22.34
N ARG A 313 9.72 -0.44 22.24
CA ARG A 313 10.89 0.45 22.42
C ARG A 313 11.78 0.50 21.18
N LYS A 314 11.40 -0.15 20.08
CA LYS A 314 12.22 -0.29 18.86
C LYS A 314 12.06 0.90 17.92
N HIS A 315 12.11 2.13 18.46
CA HIS A 315 11.98 3.34 17.67
C HIS A 315 13.21 3.52 16.77
N LYS A 316 12.97 3.62 15.46
CA LYS A 316 14.00 3.96 14.48
C LYS A 316 14.49 5.39 14.73
N SER A 317 15.80 5.58 14.61
CA SER A 317 16.43 6.90 14.69
C SER A 317 16.06 7.76 13.49
N GLU A 318 16.28 9.08 13.62
CA GLU A 318 16.13 10.04 12.51
C GLU A 318 16.93 9.60 11.28
N LYS A 319 18.17 9.15 11.48
CA LYS A 319 19.04 8.67 10.40
C LYS A 319 18.43 7.47 9.69
N GLU A 320 17.94 6.48 10.43
CA GLU A 320 17.32 5.27 9.85
C GLU A 320 16.08 5.63 9.03
N LEU A 321 15.23 6.52 9.54
CA LEU A 321 14.00 6.93 8.85
C LEU A 321 14.30 7.72 7.56
N ILE A 322 15.22 8.68 7.61
CA ILE A 322 15.64 9.44 6.42
C ILE A 322 16.30 8.51 5.39
N HIS A 323 17.17 7.60 5.84
CA HIS A 323 17.79 6.60 4.96
C HIS A 323 16.75 5.69 4.31
N TYR A 324 15.70 5.28 5.04
CA TYR A 324 14.65 4.45 4.49
C TYR A 324 13.84 5.20 3.40
N LEU A 325 13.52 6.47 3.63
CA LEU A 325 12.87 7.32 2.62
C LEU A 325 13.72 7.45 1.35
N ILE A 326 15.01 7.75 1.50
CA ILE A 326 15.95 7.85 0.37
C ILE A 326 16.01 6.52 -0.39
N LYS A 327 16.15 5.40 0.33
CA LYS A 327 16.18 4.07 -0.28
C LYS A 327 14.89 3.75 -1.02
N ALA A 328 13.72 3.98 -0.42
CA ALA A 328 12.43 3.79 -1.08
C ALA A 328 12.37 4.55 -2.41
N ALA A 329 12.73 5.84 -2.42
CA ALA A 329 12.81 6.65 -3.64
C ALA A 329 13.82 6.08 -4.66
N GLY A 330 14.97 5.60 -4.21
CA GLY A 330 15.98 4.95 -5.05
C GLY A 330 15.56 3.60 -5.65
N TYR A 331 14.63 2.90 -5.02
CA TYR A 331 13.97 1.73 -5.60
C TYR A 331 12.79 2.10 -6.51
N GLY A 332 12.48 3.39 -6.67
CA GLY A 332 11.35 3.89 -7.44
C GLY A 332 10.01 3.80 -6.69
N SER A 333 10.04 3.50 -5.40
CA SER A 333 8.89 3.33 -4.52
C SER A 333 8.49 4.62 -3.80
N ASN A 334 7.23 4.69 -3.40
CA ASN A 334 6.80 5.55 -2.31
C ASN A 334 7.15 4.92 -0.96
N LEU A 335 7.27 5.73 0.08
CA LEU A 335 7.28 5.30 1.48
C LEU A 335 5.96 5.70 2.15
N LEU A 336 5.26 4.72 2.71
CA LEU A 336 4.10 4.92 3.57
C LEU A 336 4.52 4.64 5.03
N LEU A 337 4.79 5.69 5.79
CA LEU A 337 5.36 5.56 7.13
C LEU A 337 4.28 5.62 8.21
N ASN A 338 4.25 4.62 9.08
CA ASN A 338 3.15 4.41 10.02
C ASN A 338 3.29 5.14 11.36
N VAL A 339 2.14 5.56 11.88
CA VAL A 339 1.90 5.88 13.28
C VAL A 339 0.75 5.05 13.86
N GLY A 340 0.87 4.65 15.13
CA GLY A 340 -0.22 4.09 15.93
C GLY A 340 -0.70 5.12 16.97
N PRO A 341 -1.84 5.81 16.75
CA PRO A 341 -2.40 6.76 17.70
C PRO A 341 -2.90 6.07 18.98
N MET A 342 -2.84 6.80 20.09
CA MET A 342 -3.36 6.38 21.39
C MET A 342 -4.90 6.34 21.38
N PRO A 343 -5.55 5.63 22.32
CA PRO A 343 -7.01 5.50 22.35
C PRO A 343 -7.76 6.83 22.54
N ASN A 344 -7.10 7.87 23.05
CA ASN A 344 -7.68 9.21 23.15
C ASN A 344 -7.62 10.02 21.84
N GLY A 345 -6.99 9.52 20.77
CA GLY A 345 -6.86 10.22 19.48
C GLY A 345 -5.57 11.01 19.28
N LYS A 346 -4.68 11.05 20.29
CA LYS A 346 -3.36 11.69 20.12
C LYS A 346 -2.37 10.75 19.45
N ILE A 347 -1.61 11.28 18.51
CA ILE A 347 -0.42 10.62 17.99
C ILE A 347 0.71 10.77 19.01
N GLN A 348 1.47 9.69 19.22
CA GLN A 348 2.53 9.66 20.22
C GLN A 348 3.56 10.77 19.99
N PRO A 349 3.98 11.54 21.01
CA PRO A 349 4.93 12.64 20.82
C PRO A 349 6.26 12.23 20.18
N THR A 350 6.72 11.01 20.41
CA THR A 350 7.91 10.44 19.77
C THR A 350 7.74 10.31 18.27
N HIS A 351 6.56 9.86 17.81
CA HIS A 351 6.24 9.74 16.39
C HIS A 351 6.15 11.12 15.74
N VAL A 352 5.46 12.09 16.39
CA VAL A 352 5.40 13.48 15.92
C VAL A 352 6.80 14.07 15.76
N LYS A 353 7.70 13.85 16.73
CA LYS A 353 9.09 14.30 16.68
C LYS A 353 9.86 13.68 15.51
N SER A 354 9.72 12.38 15.28
CA SER A 354 10.37 11.68 14.16
C SER A 354 9.90 12.21 12.80
N LEU A 355 8.57 12.37 12.63
CA LEU A 355 7.99 12.92 11.41
C LEU A 355 8.44 14.36 11.15
N LYS A 356 8.51 15.19 12.21
CA LYS A 356 9.04 16.55 12.11
C LYS A 356 10.50 16.56 11.65
N ALA A 357 11.35 15.68 12.18
CA ALA A 357 12.76 15.61 11.80
C ALA A 357 12.93 15.25 10.30
N MET A 358 12.14 14.30 9.81
CA MET A 358 12.10 13.99 8.38
C MET A 358 11.62 15.18 7.55
N GLY A 359 10.58 15.89 7.99
CA GLY A 359 10.10 17.10 7.35
C GLY A 359 11.15 18.22 7.28
N ASP A 360 11.92 18.41 8.34
CA ASP A 360 13.02 19.39 8.38
C ASP A 360 14.13 19.04 7.38
N TRP A 361 14.46 17.75 7.22
CA TRP A 361 15.38 17.30 6.17
C TRP A 361 14.78 17.51 4.76
N LEU A 362 13.50 17.18 4.55
CA LEU A 362 12.79 17.35 3.28
C LEU A 362 12.63 18.80 2.84
N LYS A 363 12.59 19.78 3.76
CA LYS A 363 12.62 21.21 3.40
C LYS A 363 13.88 21.58 2.62
N THR A 364 14.99 20.89 2.86
CA THR A 364 16.28 21.15 2.21
C THR A 364 16.51 20.22 1.02
N HIS A 365 16.10 18.95 1.12
CA HIS A 365 16.44 17.90 0.16
C HIS A 365 15.24 17.37 -0.62
N GLY A 366 14.03 17.90 -0.43
CA GLY A 366 12.80 17.36 -1.01
C GLY A 366 12.81 17.24 -2.54
N GLU A 367 13.51 18.13 -3.24
CA GLU A 367 13.63 18.07 -4.71
C GLU A 367 14.39 16.84 -5.23
N THR A 368 15.17 16.18 -4.37
CA THR A 368 15.90 14.94 -4.67
C THR A 368 15.05 13.71 -4.40
N ILE A 369 13.83 13.88 -3.87
CA ILE A 369 12.86 12.84 -3.56
C ILE A 369 11.61 13.00 -4.41
N TYR A 370 10.89 14.11 -4.27
CA TYR A 370 9.62 14.37 -4.96
C TYR A 370 9.79 14.51 -6.47
N GLU A 371 8.82 13.98 -7.23
CA GLU A 371 8.82 13.99 -8.71
C GLU A 371 10.07 13.35 -9.34
N THR A 372 10.88 12.64 -8.56
CA THR A 372 12.00 11.86 -9.09
C THR A 372 11.51 10.51 -9.61
N ARG A 373 12.37 9.79 -10.31
CA ARG A 373 12.24 8.37 -10.62
C ARG A 373 13.46 7.63 -10.09
N LYS A 374 13.41 6.29 -10.13
CA LYS A 374 14.55 5.42 -9.83
C LYS A 374 15.77 5.90 -10.62
N GLY A 375 16.87 6.18 -9.90
CA GLY A 375 18.10 6.61 -10.53
C GLY A 375 18.82 5.47 -11.25
N PRO A 376 19.81 5.79 -12.11
CA PRO A 376 20.52 4.79 -12.91
C PRO A 376 21.54 3.98 -12.09
N ILE A 377 21.79 4.35 -10.84
CA ILE A 377 22.72 3.68 -9.94
C ILE A 377 21.91 2.80 -8.98
N THR A 378 22.23 1.50 -8.98
CA THR A 378 21.63 0.52 -8.07
C THR A 378 21.85 0.92 -6.61
N PRO A 379 20.78 1.07 -5.81
CA PRO A 379 20.89 1.37 -4.39
C PRO A 379 21.66 0.31 -3.59
N ASN A 380 22.39 0.72 -2.56
CA ASN A 380 22.98 -0.17 -1.56
C ASN A 380 23.04 0.50 -0.17
N SER A 381 23.83 -0.04 0.75
CA SER A 381 23.98 0.50 2.12
C SER A 381 24.73 1.83 2.18
N ASP A 382 25.62 2.09 1.22
CA ASP A 382 26.52 3.24 1.23
C ASP A 382 25.98 4.43 0.45
N PHE A 383 25.26 4.17 -0.65
CA PHE A 383 24.69 5.21 -1.49
C PHE A 383 23.45 4.76 -2.25
N VAL A 384 22.65 5.73 -2.66
CA VAL A 384 21.39 5.57 -3.39
C VAL A 384 21.27 6.65 -4.45
N SER A 385 20.62 6.37 -5.58
CA SER A 385 20.34 7.42 -6.57
C SER A 385 18.87 7.56 -6.93
N THR A 386 18.47 8.81 -7.11
CA THR A 386 17.19 9.22 -7.72
C THR A 386 17.49 10.09 -8.94
N GLN A 387 16.51 10.27 -9.83
CA GLN A 387 16.68 11.09 -11.03
C GLN A 387 15.48 11.98 -11.30
N LYS A 388 15.73 13.26 -11.63
CA LYS A 388 14.74 14.19 -12.16
C LYS A 388 15.27 14.85 -13.43
N GLY A 389 14.62 14.58 -14.57
CA GLY A 389 15.08 15.06 -15.87
C GLY A 389 16.53 14.64 -16.16
N LYS A 390 17.41 15.62 -16.35
CA LYS A 390 18.84 15.41 -16.62
C LYS A 390 19.73 15.43 -15.38
N THR A 391 19.17 15.45 -14.18
CA THR A 391 19.95 15.45 -12.94
C THR A 391 19.73 14.14 -12.20
N VAL A 392 20.83 13.44 -11.93
CA VAL A 392 20.85 12.30 -11.00
C VAL A 392 21.34 12.83 -9.66
N TYR A 393 20.55 12.59 -8.61
CA TYR A 393 20.93 12.90 -7.23
C TYR A 393 21.50 11.64 -6.61
N LEU A 394 22.79 11.66 -6.30
CA LEU A 394 23.48 10.58 -5.60
C LEU A 394 23.54 10.93 -4.11
N HIS A 395 22.78 10.19 -3.33
CA HIS A 395 22.75 10.27 -1.87
C HIS A 395 23.86 9.39 -1.30
N LEU A 396 24.88 10.01 -0.68
CA LEU A 396 25.94 9.29 0.03
C LEU A 396 25.53 9.14 1.49
N LEU A 397 25.09 7.92 1.84
CA LEU A 397 24.57 7.53 3.15
C LEU A 397 25.67 7.11 4.13
N ASN A 398 26.82 6.66 3.61
CA ASN A 398 28.00 6.32 4.40
C ASN A 398 29.06 7.44 4.33
N PRO A 399 29.22 8.26 5.38
CA PRO A 399 30.17 9.37 5.38
C PRO A 399 31.63 8.91 5.44
N THR A 400 31.91 7.64 5.71
CA THR A 400 33.29 7.10 5.75
C THR A 400 33.83 6.74 4.36
N LEU A 401 32.96 6.71 3.36
CA LEU A 401 33.33 6.35 2.00
C LEU A 401 34.17 7.45 1.36
N ASN A 402 35.34 7.11 0.83
CA ASN A 402 36.23 8.05 0.14
C ASN A 402 36.13 7.96 -1.39
N ARG A 403 35.60 6.85 -1.90
CA ARG A 403 35.50 6.59 -3.33
C ARG A 403 34.28 5.76 -3.64
N ILE A 404 33.57 6.12 -4.69
CA ILE A 404 32.49 5.34 -5.27
C ILE A 404 32.98 4.76 -6.59
N SER A 405 32.77 3.46 -6.80
CA SER A 405 33.15 2.75 -8.02
C SER A 405 31.98 1.94 -8.54
N MET A 406 31.72 2.01 -9.84
CA MET A 406 30.61 1.33 -10.52
C MET A 406 31.05 0.85 -11.89
N ASP A 407 30.51 -0.29 -12.32
CA ASP A 407 30.88 -0.91 -13.59
C ASP A 407 30.51 -0.02 -14.78
N TYR A 408 29.41 0.73 -14.69
CA TYR A 408 28.95 1.61 -15.76
C TYR A 408 27.88 2.60 -15.30
N VAL A 409 27.97 3.85 -15.76
CA VAL A 409 26.84 4.81 -15.71
C VAL A 409 26.45 5.11 -17.16
N PRO A 410 25.22 4.76 -17.60
CA PRO A 410 24.85 4.66 -19.02
C PRO A 410 24.74 5.98 -19.80
N VAL A 411 25.27 7.07 -19.26
CA VAL A 411 24.98 8.43 -19.72
C VAL A 411 26.22 9.31 -19.75
N LYS A 412 26.29 10.20 -20.75
CA LYS A 412 27.36 11.20 -20.85
C LYS A 412 27.17 12.22 -19.73
N ILE A 413 28.15 12.29 -18.84
CA ILE A 413 28.16 13.25 -17.72
C ILE A 413 28.66 14.60 -18.24
N LYS A 414 27.98 15.66 -17.82
CA LYS A 414 28.36 17.06 -18.04
C LYS A 414 29.17 17.58 -16.86
N ARG A 415 28.67 17.38 -15.65
CA ARG A 415 29.27 17.87 -14.40
C ARG A 415 28.90 16.95 -13.23
N VAL A 416 29.80 16.83 -12.27
CA VAL A 416 29.50 16.27 -10.95
C VAL A 416 29.86 17.31 -9.90
N SER A 417 28.95 17.62 -8.99
CA SER A 417 29.16 18.65 -7.97
C SER A 417 28.47 18.33 -6.65
N LEU A 418 29.06 18.75 -5.54
CA LEU A 418 28.44 18.68 -4.23
C LEU A 418 27.23 19.63 -4.19
N ARG A 419 26.04 19.14 -3.85
CA ARG A 419 24.79 19.93 -3.92
C ARG A 419 24.84 21.17 -3.02
N SER A 420 25.38 21.03 -1.81
CA SER A 420 25.38 22.10 -0.81
C SER A 420 26.27 23.29 -1.16
N THR A 421 27.34 23.08 -1.93
CA THR A 421 28.35 24.12 -2.21
C THR A 421 28.53 24.42 -3.71
N GLY A 422 28.09 23.52 -4.58
CA GLY A 422 28.39 23.55 -6.02
C GLY A 422 29.84 23.18 -6.36
N GLU A 423 30.64 22.76 -5.38
CA GLU A 423 32.03 22.33 -5.57
C GLU A 423 32.09 21.17 -6.57
N SER A 424 32.94 21.29 -7.59
CA SER A 424 33.12 20.24 -8.59
C SER A 424 33.83 19.04 -7.98
N ILE A 425 33.27 17.84 -8.17
CA ILE A 425 33.85 16.60 -7.67
C ILE A 425 34.61 15.89 -8.79
N PRO A 426 35.90 15.52 -8.60
CA PRO A 426 36.65 14.76 -9.58
C PRO A 426 36.01 13.40 -9.86
N TYR A 427 35.81 13.08 -11.13
CA TYR A 427 35.30 11.79 -11.56
C TYR A 427 36.02 11.27 -12.81
N ARG A 428 35.98 9.95 -12.99
CA ARG A 428 36.34 9.26 -14.23
C ARG A 428 35.12 8.49 -14.71
N ASN A 429 34.77 8.63 -15.98
CA ASN A 429 33.71 7.85 -16.63
C ASN A 429 34.23 7.37 -17.98
N ASP A 430 34.71 6.14 -18.05
CA ASP A 430 35.29 5.56 -19.26
C ASP A 430 34.85 4.09 -19.43
N ARG A 431 35.46 3.37 -20.39
CA ARG A 431 35.13 1.96 -20.67
C ARG A 431 35.38 1.00 -19.49
N TYR A 432 36.10 1.45 -18.47
CA TYR A 432 36.41 0.70 -17.25
C TYR A 432 35.49 1.08 -16.09
N GLY A 433 34.47 1.89 -16.35
CA GLY A 433 33.43 2.24 -15.40
C GLY A 433 33.49 3.68 -14.90
N PHE A 434 32.69 3.93 -13.88
CA PHE A 434 32.56 5.22 -13.21
C PHE A 434 33.25 5.20 -11.86
N ILE A 435 34.14 6.17 -11.62
CA ILE A 435 34.78 6.40 -10.34
C ILE A 435 34.55 7.84 -9.93
N LEU A 436 34.05 8.05 -8.71
CA LEU A 436 33.91 9.36 -8.08
C LEU A 436 34.77 9.43 -6.83
N ASP A 437 35.65 10.43 -6.74
CA ASP A 437 36.48 10.67 -5.56
C ASP A 437 35.79 11.67 -4.65
N VAL A 438 35.31 11.18 -3.50
CA VAL A 438 34.60 11.98 -2.50
C VAL A 438 35.48 12.23 -1.27
N SER A 439 36.77 11.92 -1.31
CA SER A 439 37.66 12.03 -0.14
C SER A 439 37.81 13.46 0.36
N SER A 440 37.81 14.45 -0.53
CA SER A 440 38.05 15.86 -0.21
C SER A 440 36.81 16.65 0.19
N ILE A 441 35.60 16.11 -0.04
CA ILE A 441 34.36 16.85 0.26
C ILE A 441 33.97 16.72 1.74
N GLN A 442 33.40 17.81 2.27
CA GLN A 442 32.73 17.77 3.57
C GLN A 442 31.45 16.94 3.47
N LYS A 443 31.34 15.92 4.32
CA LYS A 443 30.21 14.99 4.35
C LYS A 443 29.35 15.25 5.57
N ASN A 444 28.05 15.05 5.41
CA ASN A 444 27.07 15.04 6.48
C ASN A 444 26.87 13.61 6.99
N ASP A 445 26.64 13.47 8.30
CA ASP A 445 26.50 12.16 8.97
C ASP A 445 25.24 11.39 8.59
N ILE A 446 24.19 12.10 8.14
CA ILE A 446 22.93 11.53 7.67
C ILE A 446 22.99 11.36 6.16
N ASP A 447 23.15 12.44 5.39
CA ASP A 447 23.12 12.35 3.93
C ASP A 447 23.91 13.47 3.26
N THR A 448 24.80 13.09 2.34
CA THR A 448 25.53 14.02 1.48
C THR A 448 25.05 13.87 0.05
N VAL A 449 24.36 14.88 -0.48
CA VAL A 449 23.81 14.83 -1.85
C VAL A 449 24.82 15.36 -2.86
N ILE A 450 25.04 14.58 -3.91
CA ILE A 450 25.89 14.91 -5.06
C ILE A 450 25.02 14.98 -6.31
N ASP A 451 25.12 16.08 -7.04
CA ASP A 451 24.45 16.27 -8.33
C ASP A 451 25.33 15.73 -9.46
N ILE A 452 24.80 14.83 -10.27
CA ILE A 452 25.40 14.37 -11.52
C ILE A 452 24.51 14.88 -12.66
N GLU A 453 24.97 15.92 -13.35
CA GLU A 453 24.30 16.49 -14.51
C GLU A 453 24.62 15.67 -15.76
N LEU A 454 23.58 15.26 -16.47
CA LEU A 454 23.66 14.52 -17.73
C LEU A 454 23.60 15.49 -18.92
N ARG A 455 24.22 15.11 -20.04
CA ARG A 455 24.22 15.92 -21.28
C ARG A 455 22.87 15.94 -21.98
#